data_AF-A0A962XSW5-F1
#
_entry.id   AF-A0A962XSW5-F1
#
_cell.length_a   1.000
_cell.length_b   1.000
_cell.length_c   1.000
_cell.angle_alpha   90.00
_cell.angle_beta   90.00
_cell.angle_gamma   90.00
#
_symmetry.space_group_name_H-M   'P 1'
#
loop_
_entity.id
_entity.type
_entity.pdbx_description
1 polymer ?
#
loop_
_entity_poly.entity_id
_entity_poly.type
_entity_poly.pdbx_seq_one_letter_code
_entity_poly.pdbx_strand_id
1 'polypeptide(L)'
;MDKNRRVAVVGSGVAGAVTAWLLRDACEVSLFERDTRFGGHTHTVMVREGKVDVPIDTGFMVFNRPNYPLLSALFDHLGVASYPTDMSFAASIDSGRLEYAGTDINTLFGQRGNLMRRAFWHMLGDVLRFNRLAERTLENPPDAAVTLAAFLDANRFGAPFREHYLYPMAAAIWSSPSARIGEFPAVAFLRFFANHGLIRIADRPRWLTVEGGSRSYHDRLIADLGPRAQHGTAVVRVERARDGVTLVFADGARAHFDDVVLACHSDQALALLAQPSNAERAVVGAIAYQPNRVLLHTDAALMPRRRRVWSSWNYLRDGDSAQAPVSVTYWMNSLQRLPTQRNYFVSLNPTRDPAPASRVAEFHYDHPVFDTTALRAQGELHRIQGVARTWYAGAWTGYGFHEDGVRSAVEVAAALGAHVPWRTQVAASRALTLVPTLVGQPA
;
A
#
# COMPACT_ATOMS: atom_id res chain seq x y z
N MET A 1 32.93 -3.85 -7.27
CA MET A 1 31.73 -4.70 -7.28
C MET A 1 32.12 -6.02 -7.90
N ASP A 2 31.72 -7.12 -7.28
CA ASP A 2 31.95 -8.46 -7.83
C ASP A 2 30.85 -8.76 -8.86
N LYS A 3 31.15 -8.53 -10.14
CA LYS A 3 30.20 -8.78 -11.24
C LYS A 3 29.83 -10.26 -11.38
N ASN A 4 30.60 -11.17 -10.78
CA ASN A 4 30.34 -12.60 -10.82
C ASN A 4 29.39 -13.05 -9.71
N ARG A 5 29.06 -12.17 -8.75
CA ARG A 5 28.08 -12.48 -7.70
C ARG A 5 26.72 -12.75 -8.35
N ARG A 6 26.09 -13.88 -8.00
CA ARG A 6 24.77 -14.29 -8.50
C ARG A 6 23.73 -14.01 -7.43
N VAL A 7 22.77 -13.16 -7.72
CA VAL A 7 21.72 -12.77 -6.77
C VAL A 7 20.35 -13.16 -7.32
N ALA A 8 19.59 -13.93 -6.54
CA ALA A 8 18.18 -14.19 -6.86
C ALA A 8 17.27 -13.19 -6.16
N VAL A 9 16.23 -12.73 -6.84
CA VAL A 9 15.15 -11.92 -6.29
C VAL A 9 13.85 -12.69 -6.46
N VAL A 10 13.13 -12.94 -5.36
CA VAL A 10 11.90 -13.75 -5.35
C VAL A 10 10.69 -12.85 -5.08
N GLY A 11 9.79 -12.75 -6.07
CA GLY A 11 8.63 -11.86 -6.11
C GLY A 11 8.86 -10.63 -6.97
N SER A 12 7.94 -10.32 -7.89
CA SER A 12 8.08 -9.23 -8.87
C SER A 12 7.21 -8.00 -8.62
N GLY A 13 6.67 -7.89 -7.39
CA GLY A 13 6.07 -6.64 -6.94
C GLY A 13 7.05 -5.47 -7.00
N VAL A 14 6.59 -4.25 -6.69
CA VAL A 14 7.41 -3.03 -6.79
C VAL A 14 8.78 -3.17 -6.12
N ALA A 15 8.86 -3.82 -4.94
CA ALA A 15 10.11 -4.03 -4.24
C ALA A 15 11.09 -4.93 -5.02
N GLY A 16 10.62 -6.08 -5.52
CA GLY A 16 11.46 -7.01 -6.25
C GLY A 16 11.89 -6.52 -7.62
N ALA A 17 10.95 -5.93 -8.38
CA ALA A 17 11.25 -5.36 -9.69
C ALA A 17 12.30 -4.24 -9.59
N VAL A 18 12.14 -3.31 -8.63
CA VAL A 18 13.12 -2.24 -8.41
C VAL A 18 14.45 -2.78 -7.89
N THR A 19 14.45 -3.76 -6.97
CA THR A 19 15.69 -4.38 -6.47
C THR A 19 16.48 -5.02 -7.60
N ALA A 20 15.82 -5.88 -8.40
CA ALA A 20 16.46 -6.55 -9.52
C ALA A 20 16.97 -5.54 -10.55
N TRP A 21 16.16 -4.53 -10.88
CA TRP A 21 16.56 -3.48 -11.80
C TRP A 21 17.79 -2.74 -11.29
N LEU A 22 17.85 -2.31 -10.02
CA LEU A 22 19.03 -1.62 -9.47
C LEU A 22 20.29 -2.50 -9.47
N LEU A 23 20.16 -3.81 -9.24
CA LEU A 23 21.27 -4.75 -9.22
C LEU A 23 21.81 -5.12 -10.60
N ARG A 24 21.05 -4.84 -11.67
CA ARG A 24 21.32 -5.31 -13.05
C ARG A 24 22.72 -4.97 -13.59
N ASP A 25 23.33 -3.90 -13.10
CA ASP A 25 24.66 -3.42 -13.53
C ASP A 25 25.76 -3.73 -12.50
N ALA A 26 25.38 -4.20 -11.31
CA ALA A 26 26.28 -4.49 -10.20
C ALA A 26 26.66 -5.98 -10.12
N CYS A 27 25.75 -6.89 -10.51
CA CYS A 27 25.92 -8.33 -10.38
C CYS A 27 25.04 -9.13 -11.38
N GLU A 28 25.18 -10.46 -11.42
CA GLU A 28 24.29 -11.35 -12.17
C GLU A 28 22.99 -11.56 -11.39
N VAL A 29 21.95 -10.80 -11.73
CA VAL A 29 20.65 -10.87 -11.04
C VAL A 29 19.63 -11.69 -11.83
N SER A 30 18.84 -12.50 -11.12
CA SER A 30 17.65 -13.19 -11.65
C SER A 30 16.42 -12.88 -10.81
N LEU A 31 15.31 -12.51 -11.44
CA LEU A 31 14.02 -12.21 -10.81
C LEU A 31 13.03 -13.34 -11.11
N PHE A 32 12.45 -13.93 -10.08
CA PHE A 32 11.48 -15.02 -10.18
C PHE A 32 10.13 -14.62 -9.64
N GLU A 33 9.08 -14.83 -10.44
CA GLU A 33 7.68 -14.59 -10.09
C GLU A 33 6.88 -15.89 -10.21
N ARG A 34 6.09 -16.19 -9.18
CA ARG A 34 5.24 -17.39 -9.12
C ARG A 34 4.03 -17.27 -10.05
N ASP A 35 3.47 -16.07 -10.17
CA ASP A 35 2.27 -15.84 -10.97
C ASP A 35 2.62 -15.81 -12.46
N THR A 36 1.61 -15.99 -13.33
CA THR A 36 1.77 -15.94 -14.79
C THR A 36 1.95 -14.52 -15.34
N ARG A 37 2.03 -13.52 -14.45
CA ARG A 37 2.28 -12.11 -14.76
C ARG A 37 3.22 -11.53 -13.73
N PHE A 38 3.94 -10.48 -14.12
CA PHE A 38 4.67 -9.70 -13.15
C PHE A 38 3.80 -8.64 -12.44
N GLY A 39 4.34 -8.05 -11.37
CA GLY A 39 3.85 -6.79 -10.79
C GLY A 39 3.12 -6.92 -9.46
N GLY A 40 2.54 -8.07 -9.12
CA GLY A 40 1.76 -8.24 -7.90
C GLY A 40 0.66 -7.16 -7.77
N HIS A 41 0.73 -6.32 -6.74
CA HIS A 41 -0.19 -5.19 -6.54
C HIS A 41 -0.04 -4.03 -7.54
N THR A 42 1.05 -3.98 -8.32
CA THR A 42 1.12 -3.13 -9.52
C THR A 42 0.37 -3.86 -10.63
N HIS A 43 -0.88 -3.45 -10.89
CA HIS A 43 -1.77 -4.18 -11.78
C HIS A 43 -2.75 -3.23 -12.47
N THR A 44 -2.63 -3.16 -13.80
CA THR A 44 -3.52 -2.42 -14.69
C THR A 44 -4.28 -3.41 -15.57
N VAL A 45 -5.61 -3.40 -15.50
CA VAL A 45 -6.49 -4.16 -16.38
C VAL A 45 -6.73 -3.34 -17.65
N MET A 46 -6.46 -3.91 -18.82
CA MET A 46 -6.78 -3.30 -20.11
C MET A 46 -8.19 -3.71 -20.53
N VAL A 47 -9.17 -2.84 -20.31
CA VAL A 47 -10.55 -3.10 -20.76
C VAL A 47 -10.73 -2.60 -22.19
N ARG A 48 -11.16 -3.49 -23.09
CA ARG A 48 -11.40 -3.18 -24.50
C ARG A 48 -12.82 -2.65 -24.71
N GLU A 49 -12.97 -1.39 -25.06
CA GLU A 49 -14.24 -0.78 -25.47
C GLU A 49 -14.22 -0.44 -26.96
N GLY A 50 -14.65 -1.40 -27.79
CA GLY A 50 -14.59 -1.27 -29.24
C GLY A 50 -13.16 -1.12 -29.74
N LYS A 51 -12.78 0.09 -30.16
CA LYS A 51 -11.42 0.42 -30.62
C LYS A 51 -10.55 1.12 -29.56
N VAL A 52 -11.13 1.47 -28.40
CA VAL A 52 -10.44 2.16 -27.31
C VAL A 52 -10.00 1.15 -26.25
N ASP A 53 -8.76 1.29 -25.79
CA ASP A 53 -8.26 0.57 -24.62
C ASP A 53 -8.36 1.49 -23.40
N VAL A 54 -9.00 1.00 -22.34
CA VAL A 54 -9.20 1.71 -21.09
C VAL A 54 -8.31 1.05 -20.02
N PRO A 55 -7.15 1.64 -19.68
CA PRO A 55 -6.28 1.14 -18.63
C PRO A 55 -6.87 1.48 -17.26
N ILE A 56 -7.13 0.47 -16.43
CA ILE A 56 -7.72 0.65 -15.09
C ILE A 56 -6.84 -0.04 -14.06
N ASP A 57 -6.27 0.72 -13.14
CA ASP A 57 -5.51 0.16 -12.02
C ASP A 57 -6.43 -0.46 -10.97
N THR A 58 -6.05 -1.62 -10.44
CA THR A 58 -6.83 -2.34 -9.41
C THR A 58 -6.10 -2.51 -8.09
N GLY A 59 -4.82 -2.12 -8.03
CA GLY A 59 -4.01 -2.12 -6.81
C GLY A 59 -3.45 -0.73 -6.53
N PHE A 60 -2.23 -0.46 -6.99
CA PHE A 60 -1.67 0.90 -6.91
C PHE A 60 -2.26 1.83 -7.95
N MET A 61 -2.96 2.87 -7.49
CA MET A 61 -3.68 3.80 -8.37
C MET A 61 -3.14 5.23 -8.32
N VAL A 62 -2.61 5.70 -7.19
CA VAL A 62 -2.21 7.11 -6.99
C VAL A 62 -0.96 7.26 -6.12
N PHE A 63 -0.30 8.41 -6.26
CA PHE A 63 0.81 8.85 -5.41
C PHE A 63 0.84 10.38 -5.29
N ASN A 64 1.73 10.91 -4.46
CA ASN A 64 2.05 12.33 -4.44
C ASN A 64 3.54 12.53 -4.18
N ARG A 65 4.17 13.54 -4.79
CA ARG A 65 5.63 13.72 -4.71
C ARG A 65 6.18 13.85 -3.28
N PRO A 66 5.54 14.57 -2.34
CA PRO A 66 6.04 14.68 -0.97
C PRO A 66 6.08 13.35 -0.19
N ASN A 67 5.08 12.48 -0.36
CA ASN A 67 5.00 11.20 0.34
C ASN A 67 5.57 10.02 -0.46
N TYR A 68 6.03 10.26 -1.69
CA TYR A 68 6.57 9.24 -2.57
C TYR A 68 7.87 9.73 -3.25
N PRO A 69 8.86 10.22 -2.50
CA PRO A 69 10.05 10.84 -3.08
C PRO A 69 10.89 9.86 -3.90
N LEU A 70 11.04 8.59 -3.48
CA LEU A 70 11.81 7.60 -4.24
C LEU A 70 11.04 7.13 -5.47
N LEU A 71 9.74 6.85 -5.34
CA LEU A 71 8.93 6.46 -6.49
C LEU A 71 8.86 7.58 -7.53
N SER A 72 8.74 8.83 -7.09
CA SER A 72 8.76 9.99 -7.98
C SER A 72 10.10 10.12 -8.71
N ALA A 73 11.22 9.95 -7.99
CA ALA A 73 12.54 9.98 -8.60
C ALA A 73 12.76 8.82 -9.58
N LEU A 74 12.22 7.64 -9.29
CA LEU A 74 12.21 6.50 -10.21
C LEU A 74 11.42 6.84 -11.49
N PHE A 75 10.22 7.41 -11.36
CA PHE A 75 9.42 7.81 -12.52
C PHE A 75 10.13 8.87 -13.37
N ASP A 76 10.70 9.89 -12.72
CA ASP A 76 11.46 10.93 -13.42
C ASP A 76 12.68 10.33 -14.15
N HIS A 77 13.37 9.35 -13.55
CA HIS A 77 14.49 8.66 -14.19
C HIS A 77 14.09 7.77 -15.37
N LEU A 78 12.97 7.06 -15.26
CA LEU A 78 12.46 6.20 -16.33
C LEU A 78 11.73 6.99 -17.44
N GLY A 79 11.49 8.28 -17.24
CA GLY A 79 10.68 9.10 -18.14
C GLY A 79 9.19 8.72 -18.13
N VAL A 80 8.70 8.21 -17.00
CA VAL A 80 7.29 7.80 -16.84
C VAL A 80 6.43 9.02 -16.53
N ALA A 81 5.50 9.32 -17.42
CA ALA A 81 4.57 10.44 -17.26
C ALA A 81 3.53 10.17 -16.17
N SER A 82 3.15 11.23 -15.46
CA SER A 82 2.07 11.24 -14.47
C SER A 82 1.29 12.53 -14.57
N TYR A 83 0.02 12.50 -14.18
CA TYR A 83 -0.85 13.66 -14.23
C TYR A 83 -1.65 13.86 -12.94
N PRO A 84 -2.07 15.12 -12.66
CA PRO A 84 -2.89 15.47 -11.51
C PRO A 84 -4.22 14.72 -11.48
N THR A 85 -4.58 14.21 -10.31
CA THR A 85 -5.85 13.50 -10.14
C THR A 85 -6.63 13.92 -8.91
N ASP A 86 -7.91 13.55 -8.89
CA ASP A 86 -8.80 13.70 -7.76
C ASP A 86 -8.67 12.52 -6.79
N MET A 87 -8.69 12.82 -5.49
CA MET A 87 -8.70 11.84 -4.40
C MET A 87 -9.76 12.22 -3.36
N SER A 88 -10.87 12.79 -3.82
CA SER A 88 -12.01 13.12 -2.96
C SER A 88 -12.52 11.86 -2.25
N PHE A 89 -12.94 12.03 -0.99
CA PHE A 89 -13.46 10.97 -0.14
C PHE A 89 -14.96 11.18 0.13
N ALA A 90 -15.71 10.09 0.16
CA ALA A 90 -17.08 10.05 0.65
C ALA A 90 -17.27 8.93 1.66
N ALA A 91 -18.18 9.15 2.60
CA ALA A 91 -18.69 8.13 3.49
C ALA A 91 -20.19 7.93 3.26
N SER A 92 -20.61 6.69 3.07
CA SER A 92 -22.00 6.24 3.08
C SER A 92 -22.17 5.18 4.15
N ILE A 93 -22.84 5.57 5.23
CA ILE A 93 -22.93 4.79 6.47
C ILE A 93 -24.36 4.33 6.69
N ASP A 94 -24.48 3.08 7.13
CA ASP A 94 -25.72 2.34 7.41
C ASP A 94 -26.69 2.40 6.22
N SER A 95 -26.21 1.97 5.06
CA SER A 95 -26.96 1.95 3.79
C SER A 95 -27.51 3.34 3.39
N GLY A 96 -26.68 4.37 3.62
CA GLY A 96 -26.94 5.76 3.23
C GLY A 96 -27.78 6.58 4.21
N ARG A 97 -27.91 6.11 5.47
CA ARG A 97 -28.53 6.86 6.58
C ARG A 97 -27.74 8.12 6.94
N LEU A 98 -26.43 8.05 6.78
CA LEU A 98 -25.51 9.17 6.84
C LEU A 98 -24.61 9.16 5.60
N GLU A 99 -24.68 10.21 4.80
CA GLU A 99 -23.83 10.43 3.63
C GLU A 99 -23.25 11.83 3.64
N TYR A 100 -21.95 11.93 3.40
CA TYR A 100 -21.24 13.20 3.19
C TYR A 100 -19.96 12.97 2.40
N ALA A 101 -19.45 14.03 1.78
CA ALA A 101 -18.13 14.03 1.14
C ALA A 101 -17.37 15.31 1.48
N GLY A 102 -16.05 15.19 1.66
CA GLY A 102 -15.19 16.25 2.20
C GLY A 102 -14.66 17.26 1.17
N THR A 103 -15.18 17.26 -0.07
CA THR A 103 -14.67 18.06 -1.18
C THR A 103 -14.99 19.54 -1.02
N ASP A 104 -16.25 19.87 -0.71
CA ASP A 104 -16.72 21.24 -0.49
C ASP A 104 -17.92 21.26 0.47
N ILE A 105 -18.44 22.45 0.81
CA ILE A 105 -19.60 22.60 1.71
C ILE A 105 -20.85 21.94 1.12
N ASN A 106 -21.03 22.01 -0.20
CA ASN A 106 -22.19 21.45 -0.88
C ASN A 106 -22.19 19.91 -0.82
N THR A 107 -21.02 19.27 -0.92
CA THR A 107 -20.83 17.83 -0.78
C THR A 107 -20.82 17.39 0.69
N LEU A 108 -20.31 18.23 1.61
CA LEU A 108 -20.33 17.97 3.05
C LEU A 108 -21.76 17.89 3.57
N PHE A 109 -22.62 18.80 3.10
CA PHE A 109 -24.07 18.74 3.30
C PHE A 109 -24.77 18.12 2.09
N GLY A 110 -24.13 17.15 1.43
CA GLY A 110 -24.70 16.45 0.28
C GLY A 110 -26.03 15.79 0.64
N GLN A 111 -26.12 15.23 1.85
CA GLN A 111 -27.36 14.95 2.55
C GLN A 111 -27.79 16.17 3.36
N ARG A 112 -28.76 16.93 2.85
CA ARG A 112 -29.22 18.19 3.47
C ARG A 112 -29.74 18.04 4.91
N GLY A 113 -30.28 16.87 5.25
CA GLY A 113 -30.70 16.56 6.62
C GLY A 113 -29.58 16.64 7.66
N ASN A 114 -28.31 16.54 7.25
CA ASN A 114 -27.16 16.70 8.15
C ASN A 114 -27.07 18.11 8.77
N LEU A 115 -27.65 19.13 8.13
CA LEU A 115 -27.72 20.49 8.70
C LEU A 115 -28.47 20.53 10.03
N MET A 116 -29.47 19.67 10.21
CA MET A 116 -30.28 19.60 11.42
C MET A 116 -29.77 18.55 12.42
N ARG A 117 -28.72 17.80 12.06
CA ARG A 117 -28.22 16.68 12.87
C ARG A 117 -27.13 17.16 13.83
N ARG A 118 -27.49 17.33 15.11
CA ARG A 118 -26.56 17.75 16.18
C ARG A 118 -25.27 16.92 16.22
N ALA A 119 -25.40 15.59 16.16
CA ALA A 119 -24.25 14.67 16.16
C ALA A 119 -23.29 14.90 14.98
N PHE A 120 -23.79 15.37 13.82
CA PHE A 120 -22.96 15.69 12.66
C PHE A 120 -22.11 16.93 12.91
N TRP A 121 -22.69 17.99 13.50
CA TRP A 121 -21.93 19.18 13.88
C TRP A 121 -20.89 18.90 14.97
N HIS A 122 -21.22 18.05 15.96
CA HIS A 122 -20.24 17.60 16.95
C HIS A 122 -19.07 16.84 16.29
N MET A 123 -19.37 15.95 15.34
CA MET A 123 -18.35 15.26 14.54
C MET A 123 -17.43 16.27 13.85
N LEU A 124 -17.97 17.28 13.15
CA LEU A 124 -17.16 18.31 12.48
C LEU A 124 -16.30 19.13 13.45
N GLY A 125 -16.85 19.49 14.60
CA GLY A 125 -16.09 20.17 15.67
C GLY A 125 -14.91 19.31 16.15
N ASP A 126 -15.14 18.01 16.33
CA ASP A 126 -14.11 17.05 16.71
C ASP A 126 -13.07 16.83 15.61
N VAL A 127 -13.43 16.86 14.32
CA VAL A 127 -12.46 16.84 13.21
C VAL A 127 -11.47 18.00 13.34
N LEU A 128 -11.99 19.22 13.50
CA LEU A 128 -11.14 20.41 13.64
C LEU A 128 -10.27 20.36 14.91
N ARG A 129 -10.82 19.82 16.00
CA ARG A 129 -10.10 19.64 17.26
C ARG A 129 -9.00 18.60 17.14
N PHE A 130 -9.29 17.47 16.50
CA PHE A 130 -8.34 16.39 16.24
C PHE A 130 -7.16 16.89 15.42
N ASN A 131 -7.42 17.61 14.33
CA ASN A 131 -6.37 18.15 13.47
C ASN A 131 -5.37 19.02 14.25
N ARG A 132 -5.87 19.97 15.07
CA ARG A 132 -5.02 20.83 15.90
C ARG A 132 -4.27 20.06 16.99
N LEU A 133 -4.92 19.08 17.60
CA LEU A 133 -4.32 18.30 18.67
C LEU A 133 -3.23 17.36 18.11
N ALA A 134 -3.50 16.71 16.97
CA ALA A 134 -2.58 15.80 16.31
C ALA A 134 -1.22 16.46 16.01
N GLU A 135 -1.22 17.67 15.46
CA GLU A 135 0.00 18.44 15.19
C GLU A 135 0.80 18.71 16.47
N ARG A 136 0.13 19.18 17.53
CA ARG A 136 0.77 19.43 18.85
C ARG A 136 1.28 18.16 19.51
N THR A 137 0.55 17.06 19.40
CA THR A 137 0.97 15.76 19.94
C THR A 137 2.23 15.26 19.24
N LEU A 138 2.43 15.56 17.96
CA LEU A 138 3.65 15.15 17.26
C LEU A 138 4.90 15.94 17.68
N GLU A 139 4.74 17.13 18.27
CA GLU A 139 5.85 17.90 18.85
C GLU A 139 6.39 17.24 20.13
N ASN A 140 5.50 16.65 20.94
CA ASN A 140 5.83 15.92 22.15
C ASN A 140 5.05 14.59 22.19
N PRO A 141 5.54 13.57 21.45
CA PRO A 141 4.80 12.33 21.27
C PRO A 141 4.66 11.55 22.59
N PRO A 142 3.50 10.93 22.86
CA PRO A 142 3.34 9.99 23.96
C PRO A 142 4.19 8.73 23.74
N ASP A 143 4.20 7.84 24.73
CA ASP A 143 4.81 6.52 24.60
C ASP A 143 4.27 5.79 23.34
N ALA A 144 5.19 5.15 22.61
CA ALA A 144 4.88 4.40 21.39
C ALA A 144 3.87 3.26 21.61
N ALA A 145 3.69 2.79 22.84
CA ALA A 145 2.71 1.76 23.20
C ALA A 145 1.27 2.29 23.32
N VAL A 146 1.04 3.60 23.36
CA VAL A 146 -0.32 4.18 23.47
C VAL A 146 -1.11 3.91 22.20
N THR A 147 -2.27 3.26 22.33
CA THR A 147 -3.18 2.99 21.22
C THR A 147 -3.98 4.23 20.83
N LEU A 148 -4.47 4.26 19.59
CA LEU A 148 -5.32 5.34 19.08
C LEU A 148 -6.59 5.48 19.93
N ALA A 149 -7.24 4.37 20.31
CA ALA A 149 -8.42 4.39 21.15
C ALA A 149 -8.15 5.06 22.51
N ALA A 150 -7.05 4.69 23.18
CA ALA A 150 -6.67 5.29 24.46
C ALA A 150 -6.35 6.79 24.32
N PHE A 151 -5.68 7.19 23.24
CA PHE A 151 -5.45 8.60 22.92
C PHE A 151 -6.77 9.36 22.73
N LEU A 152 -7.73 8.79 22.01
CA LEU A 152 -9.02 9.41 21.76
C LEU A 152 -9.88 9.52 23.03
N ASP A 153 -9.80 8.54 23.92
CA ASP A 153 -10.47 8.54 25.23
C ASP A 153 -9.90 9.60 26.17
N ALA A 154 -8.57 9.64 26.31
CA ALA A 154 -7.88 10.63 27.13
C ALA A 154 -8.23 12.07 26.71
N ASN A 155 -8.44 12.30 25.41
CA ASN A 155 -8.79 13.59 24.85
C ASN A 155 -10.30 13.78 24.65
N ARG A 156 -11.15 12.86 25.13
CA ARG A 156 -12.62 12.95 25.11
C ARG A 156 -13.22 13.16 23.72
N PHE A 157 -12.74 12.46 22.69
CA PHE A 157 -13.36 12.47 21.37
C PHE A 157 -14.65 11.65 21.34
N GLY A 158 -15.71 12.20 20.75
CA GLY A 158 -17.04 11.57 20.75
C GLY A 158 -17.18 10.43 19.74
N ALA A 159 -18.13 9.52 20.00
CA ALA A 159 -18.42 8.39 19.11
C ALA A 159 -18.71 8.79 17.64
N PRO A 160 -19.47 9.87 17.33
CA PRO A 160 -19.69 10.27 15.94
C PRO A 160 -18.39 10.57 15.17
N PHE A 161 -17.40 11.17 15.82
CA PHE A 161 -16.09 11.43 15.20
C PHE A 161 -15.33 10.14 14.91
N ARG A 162 -15.32 9.20 15.86
CA ARG A 162 -14.62 7.92 15.70
C ARG A 162 -15.27 7.08 14.62
N GLU A 163 -16.56 6.81 14.79
CA GLU A 163 -17.31 5.81 14.02
C GLU A 163 -17.76 6.30 12.64
N HIS A 164 -17.91 7.62 12.44
CA HIS A 164 -18.41 8.15 11.17
C HIS A 164 -17.38 8.94 10.37
N TYR A 165 -16.19 9.20 10.91
CA TYR A 165 -15.13 9.93 10.22
C TYR A 165 -13.77 9.22 10.32
N LEU A 166 -13.21 9.12 11.52
CA LEU A 166 -11.81 8.74 11.68
C LEU A 166 -11.56 7.27 11.34
N TYR A 167 -12.32 6.36 11.94
CA TYR A 167 -12.17 4.92 11.70
C TYR A 167 -12.57 4.52 10.28
N PRO A 168 -13.68 5.02 9.69
CA PRO A 168 -13.99 4.76 8.28
C PRO A 168 -12.87 5.17 7.32
N MET A 169 -12.30 6.36 7.50
CA MET A 169 -11.22 6.86 6.66
C MET A 169 -9.96 6.01 6.80
N ALA A 170 -9.54 5.71 8.04
CA ALA A 170 -8.39 4.87 8.30
C ALA A 170 -8.58 3.42 7.81
N ALA A 171 -9.77 2.84 8.05
CA ALA A 171 -10.15 1.53 7.56
C ALA A 171 -9.96 1.46 6.04
N ALA A 172 -10.44 2.47 5.31
CA ALA A 172 -10.31 2.54 3.86
C ALA A 172 -8.84 2.69 3.38
N ILE A 173 -7.97 3.34 4.16
CA ILE A 173 -6.54 3.51 3.83
C ILE A 173 -5.77 2.20 4.00
N TRP A 174 -6.00 1.48 5.09
CA TRP A 174 -5.27 0.26 5.44
C TRP A 174 -6.02 -1.04 5.12
N SER A 175 -7.13 -0.96 4.38
CA SER A 175 -7.96 -2.12 4.03
C SER A 175 -8.34 -3.00 5.23
N SER A 176 -8.54 -2.38 6.41
CA SER A 176 -8.67 -3.06 7.71
C SER A 176 -10.06 -2.84 8.31
N PRO A 177 -10.64 -3.79 9.07
CA PRO A 177 -11.89 -3.60 9.78
C PRO A 177 -11.84 -2.37 10.68
N SER A 178 -12.92 -1.58 10.68
CA SER A 178 -12.98 -0.34 11.46
C SER A 178 -12.77 -0.58 12.96
N ALA A 179 -13.22 -1.73 13.50
CA ALA A 179 -13.01 -2.10 14.90
C ALA A 179 -11.53 -2.22 15.31
N ARG A 180 -10.63 -2.52 14.36
CA ARG A 180 -9.19 -2.73 14.64
C ARG A 180 -8.38 -1.44 14.57
N ILE A 181 -8.92 -0.38 13.96
CA ILE A 181 -8.22 0.91 13.82
C ILE A 181 -7.87 1.52 15.18
N GLY A 182 -8.72 1.33 16.19
CA GLY A 182 -8.45 1.82 17.54
C GLY A 182 -7.20 1.22 18.19
N GLU A 183 -6.73 0.05 17.72
CA GLU A 183 -5.57 -0.66 18.26
C GLU A 183 -4.24 -0.14 17.69
N PHE A 184 -4.28 0.67 16.63
CA PHE A 184 -3.07 1.20 16.01
C PHE A 184 -2.30 2.08 17.00
N PRO A 185 -0.96 2.04 17.00
CA PRO A 185 -0.15 2.96 17.80
C PRO A 185 -0.43 4.42 17.42
N ALA A 186 -0.82 5.23 18.41
CA ALA A 186 -1.31 6.58 18.19
C ALA A 186 -0.28 7.46 17.47
N VAL A 187 1.00 7.42 17.88
CA VAL A 187 2.06 8.23 17.26
C VAL A 187 2.25 7.88 15.78
N ALA A 188 2.25 6.59 15.44
CA ALA A 188 2.38 6.12 14.07
C ALA A 188 1.20 6.58 13.22
N PHE A 189 -0.02 6.45 13.75
CA PHE A 189 -1.24 6.89 13.10
C PHE A 189 -1.23 8.41 12.84
N LEU A 190 -0.95 9.21 13.87
CA LEU A 190 -0.94 10.67 13.77
C LEU A 190 0.11 11.16 12.78
N ARG A 191 1.31 10.57 12.81
CA ARG A 191 2.40 10.90 11.88
C ARG A 191 2.00 10.60 10.44
N PHE A 192 1.40 9.44 10.20
CA PHE A 192 0.88 9.08 8.88
C PHE A 192 -0.13 10.10 8.38
N PHE A 193 -1.13 10.44 9.22
CA PHE A 193 -2.16 11.43 8.89
C PHE A 193 -1.58 12.82 8.60
N ALA A 194 -0.54 13.23 9.35
CA ALA A 194 0.17 14.49 9.15
C ALA A 194 0.90 14.54 7.80
N ASN A 195 1.70 13.51 7.50
CA ASN A 195 2.50 13.42 6.27
C ASN A 195 1.60 13.43 5.02
N HIS A 196 0.46 12.75 5.09
CA HIS A 196 -0.49 12.66 3.97
C HIS A 196 -1.44 13.85 3.86
N GLY A 197 -1.31 14.86 4.73
CA GLY A 197 -2.15 16.05 4.72
C GLY A 197 -3.61 15.78 5.12
N LEU A 198 -3.89 14.65 5.75
CA LEU A 198 -5.24 14.23 6.16
C LEU A 198 -5.77 15.00 7.38
N ILE A 199 -4.86 15.60 8.16
CA ILE A 199 -5.18 16.54 9.25
C ILE A 199 -5.06 18.00 8.83
N ARG A 200 -4.69 18.29 7.57
CA ARG A 200 -4.61 19.67 7.06
C ARG A 200 -5.90 20.07 6.36
N ILE A 201 -6.34 21.30 6.59
CA ILE A 201 -7.53 21.89 5.96
C ILE A 201 -7.15 22.59 4.64
N ALA A 202 -5.96 23.19 4.57
CA ALA A 202 -5.37 23.81 3.39
C ALA A 202 -4.03 23.15 3.04
N ASP A 203 -3.48 23.47 1.86
CA ASP A 203 -2.15 23.01 1.40
C ASP A 203 -1.96 21.48 1.44
N ARG A 204 -3.00 20.77 0.99
CA ARG A 204 -2.95 19.31 0.83
C ARG A 204 -2.03 18.94 -0.35
N PRO A 205 -1.27 17.83 -0.23
CA PRO A 205 -0.47 17.33 -1.35
C PRO A 205 -1.33 17.12 -2.60
N ARG A 206 -0.79 17.51 -3.76
CA ARG A 206 -1.42 17.24 -5.04
C ARG A 206 -1.25 15.75 -5.38
N TRP A 207 -2.37 15.06 -5.52
CA TRP A 207 -2.38 13.67 -5.97
C TRP A 207 -2.12 13.55 -7.46
N LEU A 208 -1.39 12.50 -7.82
CA LEU A 208 -0.99 12.14 -9.18
C LEU A 208 -1.35 10.68 -9.43
N THR A 209 -1.59 10.34 -10.70
CA THR A 209 -1.67 8.96 -11.18
C THR A 209 -0.78 8.81 -12.42
N VAL A 210 -0.42 7.57 -12.74
CA VAL A 210 0.51 7.26 -13.83
C VAL A 210 -0.24 7.22 -15.15
N GLU A 211 0.32 7.84 -16.19
CA GLU A 211 -0.25 7.80 -17.53
C GLU A 211 -0.17 6.38 -18.11
N GLY A 212 -1.28 5.86 -18.64
CA GLY A 212 -1.39 4.46 -19.08
C GLY A 212 -1.54 3.43 -17.96
N GLY A 213 -1.63 3.88 -16.70
CA GLY A 213 -1.75 3.03 -15.52
C GLY A 213 -0.40 2.63 -14.92
N SER A 214 -0.46 2.02 -13.75
CA SER A 214 0.72 1.60 -12.99
C SER A 214 1.62 0.58 -13.72
N ARG A 215 1.08 -0.16 -14.70
CA ARG A 215 1.87 -1.02 -15.59
C ARG A 215 2.97 -0.27 -16.33
N SER A 216 2.81 1.02 -16.63
CA SER A 216 3.71 1.77 -17.53
C SER A 216 5.16 1.78 -17.04
N TYR A 217 5.38 1.98 -15.73
CA TYR A 217 6.74 1.94 -15.18
C TYR A 217 7.22 0.51 -14.96
N HIS A 218 6.31 -0.40 -14.58
CA HIS A 218 6.66 -1.77 -14.23
C HIS A 218 7.10 -2.56 -15.47
N ASP A 219 6.35 -2.46 -16.58
CA ASP A 219 6.71 -3.04 -17.87
C ASP A 219 8.09 -2.56 -18.33
N ARG A 220 8.45 -1.29 -18.07
CA ARG A 220 9.78 -0.76 -18.38
C ARG A 220 10.88 -1.41 -17.53
N LEU A 221 10.68 -1.55 -16.22
CA LEU A 221 11.64 -2.22 -15.34
C LEU A 221 11.90 -3.66 -15.79
N ILE A 222 10.83 -4.39 -16.14
CA ILE A 222 10.92 -5.77 -16.63
C ILE A 222 11.61 -5.84 -18.00
N ALA A 223 11.28 -4.93 -18.92
CA ALA A 223 11.93 -4.89 -20.23
C ALA A 223 13.45 -4.66 -20.13
N ASP A 224 13.90 -3.79 -19.23
CA ASP A 224 15.32 -3.53 -18.98
C ASP A 224 16.05 -4.76 -18.37
N LEU A 225 15.31 -5.62 -17.63
CA LEU A 225 15.85 -6.89 -17.11
C LEU A 225 15.97 -7.97 -18.20
N GLY A 226 15.03 -7.99 -19.15
CA GLY A 226 14.98 -8.95 -20.24
C GLY A 226 14.88 -10.39 -19.74
N PRO A 227 15.73 -11.34 -20.21
CA PRO A 227 15.65 -12.75 -19.83
C PRO A 227 15.99 -13.02 -18.35
N ARG A 228 16.51 -12.01 -17.63
CA ARG A 228 16.77 -12.09 -16.19
C ARG A 228 15.48 -12.13 -15.36
N ALA A 229 14.35 -11.68 -15.91
CA ALA A 229 13.05 -11.75 -15.25
C ALA A 229 12.22 -12.90 -15.80
N GLN A 230 11.72 -13.77 -14.92
CA GLN A 230 10.94 -14.96 -15.26
C GLN A 230 9.66 -15.01 -14.42
N HIS A 231 8.52 -15.25 -15.07
CA HIS A 231 7.22 -15.43 -14.43
C HIS A 231 6.70 -16.85 -14.65
N GLY A 232 5.71 -17.28 -13.87
CA GLY A 232 5.28 -18.68 -13.82
C GLY A 232 6.36 -19.61 -13.25
N THR A 233 7.37 -19.04 -12.57
CA THR A 233 8.54 -19.72 -12.03
C THR A 233 8.48 -19.65 -10.51
N ALA A 234 7.65 -20.50 -9.93
CA ALA A 234 7.43 -20.51 -8.49
C ALA A 234 8.62 -21.13 -7.74
N VAL A 235 9.33 -20.31 -6.98
CA VAL A 235 10.23 -20.78 -5.92
C VAL A 235 9.37 -21.30 -4.77
N VAL A 236 9.64 -22.51 -4.30
CA VAL A 236 8.89 -23.17 -3.22
C VAL A 236 9.73 -23.40 -1.97
N ARG A 237 11.07 -23.35 -2.09
CA ARG A 237 11.97 -23.52 -0.96
C ARG A 237 13.31 -22.82 -1.19
N VAL A 238 13.87 -22.29 -0.12
CA VAL A 238 15.17 -21.63 -0.04
C VAL A 238 16.03 -22.38 0.96
N GLU A 239 17.09 -23.01 0.46
CA GLU A 239 18.07 -23.76 1.25
C GLU A 239 19.35 -22.96 1.36
N ARG A 240 19.80 -22.69 2.58
CA ARG A 240 20.94 -21.80 2.84
C ARG A 240 22.13 -22.61 3.33
N ALA A 241 23.29 -22.35 2.75
CA ALA A 241 24.56 -22.97 3.10
C ALA A 241 25.64 -21.91 3.32
N ARG A 242 26.84 -22.33 3.72
CA ARG A 242 27.96 -21.42 3.99
C ARG A 242 28.46 -20.73 2.72
N ASP A 243 28.44 -21.46 1.61
CA ASP A 243 28.94 -21.08 0.30
C ASP A 243 27.89 -20.43 -0.61
N GLY A 244 26.60 -20.54 -0.31
CA GLY A 244 25.56 -19.87 -1.08
C GLY A 244 24.14 -20.24 -0.66
N VAL A 245 23.20 -20.00 -1.55
CA VAL A 245 21.77 -20.26 -1.40
C VAL A 245 21.28 -21.07 -2.60
N THR A 246 20.53 -22.13 -2.34
CA THR A 246 19.87 -22.93 -3.38
C THR A 246 18.37 -22.67 -3.36
N LEU A 247 17.83 -22.24 -4.50
CA LEU A 247 16.40 -22.17 -4.73
C LEU A 247 15.90 -23.50 -5.27
N VAL A 248 14.77 -23.96 -4.75
CA VAL A 248 14.02 -25.09 -5.26
C VAL A 248 12.73 -24.56 -5.88
N PHE A 249 12.48 -24.93 -7.13
CA PHE A 249 11.31 -24.52 -7.90
C PHE A 249 10.20 -25.58 -7.81
N ALA A 250 8.97 -25.18 -8.13
CA ALA A 250 7.79 -26.05 -8.06
C ALA A 250 7.87 -27.29 -8.97
N ASP A 251 8.64 -27.23 -10.05
CA ASP A 251 8.92 -28.34 -10.96
C ASP A 251 10.05 -29.27 -10.47
N GLY A 252 10.64 -28.98 -9.31
CA GLY A 252 11.76 -29.71 -8.72
C GLY A 252 13.13 -29.26 -9.22
N ALA A 253 13.21 -28.32 -10.17
CA ALA A 253 14.48 -27.75 -10.59
C ALA A 253 15.16 -27.03 -9.41
N ARG A 254 16.49 -26.92 -9.49
CA ARG A 254 17.33 -26.31 -8.45
C ARG A 254 18.30 -25.34 -9.09
N ALA A 255 18.44 -24.16 -8.51
CA ALA A 255 19.42 -23.17 -8.95
C ALA A 255 20.19 -22.58 -7.75
N HIS A 256 21.49 -22.40 -7.94
CA HIS A 256 22.40 -21.89 -6.91
C HIS A 256 22.74 -20.42 -7.14
N PHE A 257 22.83 -19.66 -6.06
CA PHE A 257 23.11 -18.22 -5.99
C PHE A 257 23.99 -17.91 -4.79
N ASP A 258 24.68 -16.76 -4.80
CA ASP A 258 25.45 -16.28 -3.64
C ASP A 258 24.55 -15.66 -2.58
N ASP A 259 23.46 -14.99 -3.01
CA ASP A 259 22.49 -14.32 -2.15
C ASP A 259 21.07 -14.42 -2.70
N VAL A 260 20.09 -14.32 -1.80
CA VAL A 260 18.68 -14.21 -2.15
C VAL A 260 18.04 -12.98 -1.52
N VAL A 261 17.27 -12.24 -2.31
CA VAL A 261 16.34 -11.21 -1.85
C VAL A 261 14.93 -11.77 -1.91
N LEU A 262 14.30 -11.89 -0.74
CA LEU A 262 12.89 -12.23 -0.61
C LEU A 262 12.07 -10.94 -0.68
N ALA A 263 11.50 -10.68 -1.85
CA ALA A 263 10.73 -9.48 -2.20
C ALA A 263 9.20 -9.74 -2.23
N CYS A 264 8.77 -10.81 -1.57
CA CYS A 264 7.39 -11.24 -1.41
C CYS A 264 6.82 -10.81 -0.05
N HIS A 265 5.58 -11.21 0.26
CA HIS A 265 5.00 -10.99 1.58
C HIS A 265 5.84 -11.72 2.64
N SER A 266 5.90 -11.18 3.85
CA SER A 266 6.76 -11.70 4.92
C SER A 266 6.37 -13.12 5.34
N ASP A 267 5.07 -13.45 5.40
CA ASP A 267 4.60 -14.81 5.65
C ASP A 267 5.06 -15.80 4.55
N GLN A 268 4.98 -15.39 3.28
CA GLN A 268 5.50 -16.15 2.14
C GLN A 268 7.01 -16.30 2.24
N ALA A 269 7.75 -15.23 2.54
CA ALA A 269 9.19 -15.26 2.72
C ALA A 269 9.60 -16.24 3.82
N LEU A 270 8.89 -16.24 4.96
CA LEU A 270 9.15 -17.15 6.07
C LEU A 270 8.86 -18.62 5.68
N ALA A 271 7.77 -18.86 4.95
CA ALA A 271 7.38 -20.19 4.48
C ALA A 271 8.36 -20.76 3.44
N LEU A 272 9.01 -19.91 2.64
CA LEU A 272 10.04 -20.34 1.68
C LEU A 272 11.32 -20.81 2.38
N LEU A 273 11.65 -20.33 3.57
CA LEU A 273 12.90 -20.69 4.25
C LEU A 273 12.86 -22.13 4.76
N ALA A 274 13.83 -22.94 4.32
CA ALA A 274 13.96 -24.33 4.77
C ALA A 274 14.21 -24.46 6.29
N GLN A 275 14.96 -23.51 6.85
CA GLN A 275 15.34 -23.47 8.27
C GLN A 275 15.38 -22.00 8.72
N PRO A 276 14.24 -21.36 9.02
CA PRO A 276 14.27 -19.98 9.50
C PRO A 276 14.93 -19.92 10.88
N SER A 277 15.63 -18.85 11.18
CA SER A 277 16.19 -18.58 12.51
C SER A 277 15.11 -18.08 13.48
N ASN A 278 15.41 -18.04 14.78
CA ASN A 278 14.48 -17.46 15.75
C ASN A 278 14.26 -15.96 15.52
N ALA A 279 15.29 -15.23 15.11
CA ALA A 279 15.18 -13.81 14.77
C ALA A 279 14.28 -13.60 13.55
N GLU A 280 14.43 -14.42 12.50
CA GLU A 280 13.57 -14.37 11.31
C GLU A 280 12.12 -14.69 11.65
N ARG A 281 11.85 -15.73 12.45
CA ARG A 281 10.49 -16.04 12.93
C ARG A 281 9.88 -14.87 13.70
N ALA A 282 10.65 -14.25 14.60
CA ALA A 282 10.16 -13.15 15.43
C ALA A 282 9.90 -11.86 14.65
N VAL A 283 10.70 -11.57 13.62
CA VAL A 283 10.59 -10.33 12.84
C VAL A 283 9.67 -10.50 11.62
N VAL A 284 9.96 -11.48 10.77
CA VAL A 284 9.26 -11.71 9.50
C VAL A 284 7.87 -12.31 9.75
N GLY A 285 7.74 -13.16 10.77
CA GLY A 285 6.47 -13.80 11.15
C GLY A 285 5.51 -12.90 11.95
N ALA A 286 5.94 -11.70 12.35
CA ALA A 286 5.12 -10.77 13.15
C ALA A 286 4.12 -9.96 12.32
N ILE A 287 4.26 -9.92 11.00
CA ILE A 287 3.35 -9.18 10.13
C ILE A 287 2.23 -10.12 9.69
N ALA A 288 1.03 -9.89 10.19
CA ALA A 288 -0.16 -10.60 9.72
C ALA A 288 -0.65 -10.02 8.40
N TYR A 289 -1.38 -10.83 7.63
CA TYR A 289 -2.00 -10.43 6.38
C TYR A 289 -3.50 -10.69 6.41
N GLN A 290 -4.26 -9.80 5.77
CA GLN A 290 -5.69 -9.93 5.60
C GLN A 290 -6.02 -10.09 4.11
N PRO A 291 -6.75 -11.15 3.72
CA PRO A 291 -7.22 -11.29 2.35
C PRO A 291 -8.31 -10.26 2.06
N ASN A 292 -8.23 -9.67 0.87
CA ASN A 292 -9.19 -8.70 0.39
C ASN A 292 -9.63 -9.07 -1.04
N ARG A 293 -10.94 -9.05 -1.26
CA ARG A 293 -11.55 -9.29 -2.56
C ARG A 293 -11.69 -7.96 -3.30
N VAL A 294 -11.19 -7.89 -4.52
CA VAL A 294 -11.28 -6.69 -5.36
C VAL A 294 -12.02 -7.01 -6.64
N LEU A 295 -13.08 -6.23 -6.92
CA LEU A 295 -13.92 -6.38 -8.10
C LEU A 295 -13.82 -5.16 -8.99
N LEU A 296 -13.51 -5.36 -10.26
CA LEU A 296 -13.71 -4.35 -11.31
C LEU A 296 -15.11 -4.56 -11.90
N HIS A 297 -15.94 -3.53 -11.91
CA HIS A 297 -17.32 -3.61 -12.39
C HIS A 297 -17.86 -2.26 -12.87
N THR A 298 -19.07 -2.25 -13.41
CA THR A 298 -19.79 -1.04 -13.83
C THR A 298 -21.10 -0.80 -13.06
N ASP A 299 -21.31 -1.55 -11.98
CA ASP A 299 -22.48 -1.40 -11.10
C ASP A 299 -22.45 -0.11 -10.26
N ALA A 300 -23.29 0.86 -10.61
CA ALA A 300 -23.45 2.09 -9.84
C ALA A 300 -24.16 1.88 -8.49
N ALA A 301 -24.75 0.71 -8.23
CA ALA A 301 -25.41 0.41 -6.98
C ALA A 301 -24.41 0.22 -5.82
N LEU A 302 -23.12 0.04 -6.12
CA LEU A 302 -22.02 0.02 -5.14
C LEU A 302 -21.37 1.40 -4.97
N MET A 303 -22.12 2.48 -5.20
CA MET A 303 -21.73 3.84 -4.89
C MET A 303 -22.70 4.44 -3.85
N PRO A 304 -22.38 5.57 -3.20
CA PRO A 304 -23.33 6.27 -2.35
C PRO A 304 -24.67 6.52 -3.07
N ARG A 305 -25.78 6.43 -2.32
CA ARG A 305 -27.13 6.59 -2.86
C ARG A 305 -27.33 7.98 -3.45
N ARG A 306 -26.76 9.00 -2.82
CA ARG A 306 -26.80 10.38 -3.32
C ARG A 306 -25.63 10.62 -4.25
N ARG A 307 -25.91 10.74 -5.56
CA ARG A 307 -24.91 11.04 -6.58
C ARG A 307 -24.05 12.28 -6.27
N ARG A 308 -24.60 13.27 -5.54
CA ARG A 308 -23.88 14.49 -5.13
C ARG A 308 -22.66 14.21 -4.26
N VAL A 309 -22.65 13.11 -3.49
CA VAL A 309 -21.51 12.76 -2.64
C VAL A 309 -20.60 11.73 -3.31
N TRP A 310 -20.79 11.41 -4.59
CA TRP A 310 -19.86 10.54 -5.28
C TRP A 310 -18.49 11.17 -5.33
N SER A 311 -17.50 10.39 -4.91
CA SER A 311 -16.11 10.81 -4.82
C SER A 311 -15.20 9.77 -5.49
N SER A 312 -13.90 10.05 -5.59
CA SER A 312 -12.94 9.12 -6.19
C SER A 312 -12.79 7.83 -5.40
N TRP A 313 -12.98 7.87 -4.07
CA TRP A 313 -13.09 6.67 -3.22
C TRP A 313 -14.21 6.86 -2.19
N ASN A 314 -15.04 5.84 -2.06
CA ASN A 314 -16.32 5.90 -1.34
C ASN A 314 -16.35 4.77 -0.32
N TYR A 315 -16.23 5.11 0.96
CA TYR A 315 -16.43 4.17 2.05
C TYR A 315 -17.91 3.81 2.16
N LEU A 316 -18.21 2.52 2.17
CA LEU A 316 -19.56 2.00 2.30
C LEU A 316 -19.65 1.11 3.54
N ARG A 317 -20.70 1.29 4.33
CA ARG A 317 -21.04 0.37 5.41
C ARG A 317 -22.52 0.04 5.38
N ASP A 318 -22.82 -1.25 5.32
CA ASP A 318 -24.17 -1.78 5.52
C ASP A 318 -24.30 -2.34 6.93
N GLY A 319 -25.23 -1.79 7.70
CA GLY A 319 -25.45 -2.18 9.09
C GLY A 319 -24.27 -1.90 10.03
N ASP A 320 -24.28 -2.59 11.18
CA ASP A 320 -23.34 -2.37 12.28
C ASP A 320 -22.38 -3.55 12.46
N SER A 321 -21.79 -4.02 11.36
CA SER A 321 -20.74 -5.04 11.44
C SER A 321 -19.36 -4.38 11.51
N ALA A 322 -19.00 -3.88 12.68
CA ALA A 322 -17.69 -3.26 12.92
C ALA A 322 -16.51 -4.23 12.65
N GLN A 323 -16.78 -5.53 12.65
CA GLN A 323 -15.83 -6.62 12.39
C GLN A 323 -15.72 -7.03 10.91
N ALA A 324 -16.64 -6.58 10.05
CA ALA A 324 -16.55 -6.88 8.63
C ALA A 324 -15.33 -6.21 7.99
N PRO A 325 -14.73 -6.82 6.96
CA PRO A 325 -13.75 -6.15 6.11
C PRO A 325 -14.31 -4.83 5.60
N VAL A 326 -13.45 -3.83 5.50
CA VAL A 326 -13.86 -2.52 4.99
C VAL A 326 -14.35 -2.63 3.55
N SER A 327 -15.45 -1.96 3.25
CA SER A 327 -15.96 -1.83 1.89
C SER A 327 -15.65 -0.44 1.33
N VAL A 328 -14.91 -0.40 0.24
CA VAL A 328 -14.57 0.86 -0.46
C VAL A 328 -14.81 0.67 -1.94
N THR A 329 -15.46 1.64 -2.57
CA THR A 329 -15.61 1.67 -4.03
C THR A 329 -14.90 2.89 -4.62
N TYR A 330 -13.95 2.64 -5.50
CA TYR A 330 -13.22 3.65 -6.26
C TYR A 330 -13.96 3.97 -7.55
N TRP A 331 -14.21 5.25 -7.81
CA TRP A 331 -14.77 5.71 -9.08
C TRP A 331 -13.63 6.04 -10.05
N MET A 332 -13.31 5.07 -10.90
CA MET A 332 -12.08 5.11 -11.70
C MET A 332 -12.09 6.20 -12.77
N ASN A 333 -13.25 6.59 -13.29
CA ASN A 333 -13.33 7.71 -14.24
C ASN A 333 -12.92 9.04 -13.59
N SER A 334 -13.25 9.24 -12.32
CA SER A 334 -12.82 10.42 -11.56
C SER A 334 -11.33 10.34 -11.25
N LEU A 335 -10.87 9.17 -10.77
CA LEU A 335 -9.51 8.95 -10.25
C LEU A 335 -8.45 8.79 -11.36
N GLN A 336 -8.79 8.28 -12.53
CA GLN A 336 -7.85 8.01 -13.63
C GLN A 336 -8.26 8.66 -14.95
N ARG A 337 -9.21 9.59 -14.94
CA ARG A 337 -9.67 10.32 -16.13
C ARG A 337 -9.88 9.40 -17.34
N LEU A 338 -10.51 8.26 -17.09
CA LEU A 338 -10.59 7.17 -18.07
C LEU A 338 -11.12 7.70 -19.42
N PRO A 339 -10.57 7.26 -20.56
CA PRO A 339 -10.95 7.74 -21.89
C PRO A 339 -12.28 7.15 -22.37
N THR A 340 -13.31 7.19 -21.51
CA THR A 340 -14.65 6.63 -21.76
C THR A 340 -15.71 7.36 -20.93
N GLN A 341 -16.94 7.36 -21.45
CA GLN A 341 -18.13 7.83 -20.73
C GLN A 341 -18.73 6.75 -19.82
N ARG A 342 -18.38 5.47 -20.04
CA ARG A 342 -18.85 4.39 -19.20
C ARG A 342 -18.18 4.46 -17.84
N ASN A 343 -18.96 4.41 -16.77
CA ASN A 343 -18.40 4.41 -15.43
C ASN A 343 -17.85 3.03 -15.06
N TYR A 344 -16.58 3.02 -14.67
CA TYR A 344 -15.90 1.88 -14.08
C TYR A 344 -15.64 2.13 -12.61
N PHE A 345 -15.81 1.07 -11.83
CA PHE A 345 -15.64 1.07 -10.41
C PHE A 345 -14.75 -0.10 -10.00
N VAL A 346 -13.89 0.15 -9.02
CA VAL A 346 -13.14 -0.90 -8.33
C VAL A 346 -13.65 -0.97 -6.90
N SER A 347 -14.31 -2.07 -6.52
CA SER A 347 -14.76 -2.28 -5.15
C SER A 347 -13.86 -3.24 -4.40
N LEU A 348 -13.37 -2.80 -3.25
CA LEU A 348 -12.72 -3.59 -2.22
C LEU A 348 -13.77 -4.11 -1.24
N ASN A 349 -13.80 -5.43 -1.03
CA ASN A 349 -14.74 -6.16 -0.18
C ASN A 349 -16.17 -5.58 -0.20
N PRO A 350 -16.84 -5.55 -1.37
CA PRO A 350 -18.15 -4.96 -1.45
C PRO A 350 -19.13 -5.69 -0.53
N THR A 351 -19.95 -4.94 0.21
CA THR A 351 -20.95 -5.48 1.16
C THR A 351 -21.97 -6.40 0.49
N ARG A 352 -22.13 -6.27 -0.83
CA ARG A 352 -22.92 -7.13 -1.70
C ARG A 352 -22.21 -7.27 -3.04
N ASP A 353 -22.41 -8.36 -3.75
CA ASP A 353 -21.84 -8.49 -5.09
C ASP A 353 -22.48 -7.52 -6.09
N PRO A 354 -21.69 -7.00 -7.06
CA PRO A 354 -22.25 -6.29 -8.20
C PRO A 354 -23.14 -7.22 -9.02
N ALA A 355 -24.11 -6.65 -9.75
CA ALA A 355 -24.94 -7.43 -10.67
C ALA A 355 -24.05 -8.25 -11.63
N PRO A 356 -24.32 -9.55 -11.87
CA PRO A 356 -23.42 -10.42 -12.65
C PRO A 356 -23.03 -9.87 -14.02
N ALA A 357 -23.98 -9.24 -14.73
CA ALA A 357 -23.76 -8.64 -16.05
C ALA A 357 -22.87 -7.38 -16.04
N SER A 358 -22.64 -6.80 -14.87
CA SER A 358 -21.82 -5.59 -14.70
C SER A 358 -20.40 -5.89 -14.22
N ARG A 359 -20.12 -7.13 -13.81
CA ARG A 359 -18.81 -7.56 -13.34
C ARG A 359 -17.86 -7.73 -14.53
N VAL A 360 -16.68 -7.15 -14.40
CA VAL A 360 -15.63 -7.18 -15.43
C VAL A 360 -14.52 -8.14 -15.02
N ALA A 361 -14.02 -8.04 -13.79
CA ALA A 361 -12.96 -8.92 -13.28
C ALA A 361 -12.99 -9.02 -11.74
N GLU A 362 -12.34 -10.04 -11.20
CA GLU A 362 -12.15 -10.24 -9.76
C GLU A 362 -10.70 -10.63 -9.46
N PHE A 363 -10.18 -10.09 -8.37
CA PHE A 363 -8.82 -10.30 -7.88
C PHE A 363 -8.84 -10.51 -6.37
N HIS A 364 -7.81 -11.16 -5.86
CA HIS A 364 -7.57 -11.31 -4.43
C HIS A 364 -6.21 -10.71 -4.10
N TYR A 365 -6.19 -9.87 -3.08
CA TYR A 365 -5.01 -9.15 -2.61
C TYR A 365 -4.90 -9.27 -1.10
N ASP A 366 -3.72 -9.59 -0.60
CA ASP A 366 -3.47 -9.62 0.83
C ASP A 366 -2.82 -8.31 1.28
N HIS A 367 -3.39 -7.67 2.31
CA HIS A 367 -2.85 -6.44 2.88
C HIS A 367 -2.20 -6.72 4.24
N PRO A 368 -1.00 -6.17 4.52
CA PRO A 368 -0.36 -6.31 5.82
C PRO A 368 -1.13 -5.55 6.91
N VAL A 369 -1.17 -6.13 8.11
CA VAL A 369 -1.77 -5.53 9.31
C VAL A 369 -0.66 -4.91 10.17
N PHE A 370 -0.77 -3.60 10.43
CA PHE A 370 0.24 -2.82 11.16
C PHE A 370 -0.17 -2.55 12.61
N ASP A 371 -0.37 -3.60 13.39
CA ASP A 371 -0.56 -3.48 14.83
C ASP A 371 0.76 -3.18 15.58
N THR A 372 0.69 -3.04 16.90
CA THR A 372 1.85 -2.78 17.76
C THR A 372 2.95 -3.84 17.61
N THR A 373 2.59 -5.11 17.37
CA THR A 373 3.54 -6.21 17.19
C THR A 373 4.29 -6.05 15.87
N ALA A 374 3.55 -5.76 14.79
CA ALA A 374 4.12 -5.51 13.47
C ALA A 374 5.07 -4.30 13.47
N LEU A 375 4.67 -3.17 14.05
CA LEU A 375 5.53 -1.98 14.11
C LEU A 375 6.78 -2.20 14.96
N ARG A 376 6.68 -2.95 16.07
CA ARG A 376 7.87 -3.33 16.86
C ARG A 376 8.81 -4.20 16.04
N ALA A 377 8.28 -5.20 15.32
CA ALA A 377 9.09 -6.08 14.49
C ALA A 377 9.80 -5.33 13.35
N GLN A 378 9.14 -4.34 12.74
CA GLN A 378 9.78 -3.47 11.75
C GLN A 378 11.02 -2.74 12.30
N GLY A 379 11.00 -2.36 13.59
CA GLY A 379 12.16 -1.78 14.29
C GLY A 379 13.40 -2.69 14.30
N GLU A 380 13.20 -4.00 14.25
CA GLU A 380 14.26 -5.01 14.37
C GLU A 380 14.73 -5.57 13.01
N LEU A 381 14.16 -5.09 11.88
CA LEU A 381 14.49 -5.62 10.54
C LEU A 381 15.99 -5.55 10.20
N HIS A 382 16.69 -4.52 10.69
CA HIS A 382 18.12 -4.33 10.50
C HIS A 382 18.97 -5.50 11.01
N ARG A 383 18.45 -6.32 11.93
CA ARG A 383 19.17 -7.44 12.55
C ARG A 383 19.19 -8.70 11.69
N ILE A 384 18.30 -8.80 10.70
CA ILE A 384 18.17 -9.98 9.84
C ILE A 384 18.68 -9.75 8.42
N GLN A 385 18.91 -8.50 8.01
CA GLN A 385 19.37 -8.19 6.65
C GLN A 385 20.79 -8.70 6.38
N GLY A 386 20.95 -9.46 5.29
CA GLY A 386 22.24 -10.02 4.86
C GLY A 386 22.72 -11.21 5.70
N VAL A 387 22.01 -11.56 6.78
CA VAL A 387 22.32 -12.73 7.60
C VAL A 387 21.99 -13.98 6.80
N ALA A 388 22.91 -14.96 6.82
CA ALA A 388 22.80 -16.18 6.02
C ALA A 388 22.47 -15.90 4.54
N ARG A 389 23.08 -14.83 3.98
CA ARG A 389 22.96 -14.45 2.55
C ARG A 389 21.52 -14.18 2.11
N THR A 390 20.68 -13.78 3.07
CA THR A 390 19.25 -13.56 2.88
C THR A 390 18.91 -12.10 3.15
N TRP A 391 18.15 -11.50 2.25
CA TRP A 391 17.71 -10.12 2.32
C TRP A 391 16.20 -10.04 2.19
N TYR A 392 15.57 -9.07 2.83
CA TYR A 392 14.12 -8.92 2.86
C TYR A 392 13.73 -7.55 2.33
N ALA A 393 12.87 -7.52 1.31
CA ALA A 393 12.34 -6.28 0.75
C ALA A 393 10.82 -6.40 0.57
N GLY A 394 10.11 -5.29 0.67
CA GLY A 394 8.64 -5.31 0.57
C GLY A 394 8.00 -4.08 1.20
N ALA A 395 6.78 -3.78 0.76
CA ALA A 395 6.00 -2.66 1.30
C ALA A 395 5.69 -2.84 2.81
N TRP A 396 5.61 -4.11 3.27
CA TRP A 396 5.41 -4.48 4.68
C TRP A 396 6.55 -4.03 5.60
N THR A 397 7.68 -3.55 5.07
CA THR A 397 8.78 -2.96 5.86
C THR A 397 8.50 -1.51 6.31
N GLY A 398 7.35 -0.94 5.93
CA GLY A 398 6.91 0.41 6.31
C GLY A 398 5.40 0.45 6.54
N TYR A 399 4.68 1.41 5.96
CA TYR A 399 3.22 1.51 6.09
C TYR A 399 2.43 0.72 5.04
N GLY A 400 3.09 -0.12 4.23
CA GLY A 400 2.43 -0.94 3.21
C GLY A 400 2.21 -0.22 1.88
N PHE A 401 2.81 0.95 1.66
CA PHE A 401 2.66 1.72 0.44
C PHE A 401 3.73 1.38 -0.60
N HIS A 402 3.49 1.79 -1.85
CA HIS A 402 4.47 1.62 -2.94
C HIS A 402 5.82 2.27 -2.63
N GLU A 403 5.83 3.44 -1.98
CA GLU A 403 7.06 4.09 -1.54
C GLU A 403 7.87 3.22 -0.58
N ASP A 404 7.22 2.51 0.36
CA ASP A 404 7.91 1.60 1.30
C ASP A 404 8.56 0.42 0.56
N GLY A 405 7.89 -0.08 -0.47
CA GLY A 405 8.43 -1.10 -1.37
C GLY A 405 9.66 -0.61 -2.14
N VAL A 406 9.61 0.60 -2.72
CA VAL A 406 10.77 1.20 -3.40
C VAL A 406 11.91 1.49 -2.43
N ARG A 407 11.61 2.01 -1.23
CA ARG A 407 12.60 2.28 -0.18
C ARG A 407 13.34 1.02 0.22
N SER A 408 12.62 -0.05 0.56
CA SER A 408 13.26 -1.31 0.94
C SER A 408 14.13 -1.88 -0.20
N ALA A 409 13.68 -1.78 -1.44
CA ALA A 409 14.46 -2.17 -2.61
C ALA A 409 15.76 -1.38 -2.75
N VAL A 410 15.69 -0.06 -2.61
CA VAL A 410 16.86 0.85 -2.68
C VAL A 410 17.86 0.53 -1.59
N GLU A 411 17.40 0.31 -0.35
CA GLU A 411 18.28 0.01 0.78
C GLU A 411 18.97 -1.35 0.65
N VAL A 412 18.23 -2.39 0.26
CA VAL A 412 18.78 -3.73 0.02
C VAL A 412 19.74 -3.74 -1.18
N ALA A 413 19.35 -3.14 -2.31
CA ALA A 413 20.20 -3.08 -3.48
C ALA A 413 21.51 -2.31 -3.19
N ALA A 414 21.44 -1.18 -2.49
CA ALA A 414 22.62 -0.42 -2.10
C ALA A 414 23.56 -1.23 -1.18
N ALA A 415 23.02 -2.02 -0.24
CA ALA A 415 23.80 -2.89 0.63
C ALA A 415 24.48 -4.04 -0.13
N LEU A 416 23.84 -4.52 -1.19
CA LEU A 416 24.40 -5.47 -2.15
C LEU A 416 25.38 -4.84 -3.14
N GLY A 417 25.59 -3.53 -3.05
CA GLY A 417 26.58 -2.78 -3.82
C GLY A 417 26.03 -2.11 -5.07
N ALA A 418 24.71 -2.01 -5.28
CA ALA A 418 24.16 -1.26 -6.42
C ALA A 418 24.42 0.25 -6.31
N HIS A 419 24.65 0.89 -7.46
CA HIS A 419 24.59 2.34 -7.56
C HIS A 419 23.13 2.80 -7.71
N VAL A 420 22.67 3.68 -6.81
CA VAL A 420 21.30 4.22 -6.82
C VAL A 420 21.34 5.69 -7.25
N PRO A 421 20.81 6.04 -8.45
CA PRO A 421 20.93 7.40 -8.97
C PRO A 421 20.24 8.48 -8.12
N TRP A 422 19.20 8.11 -7.38
CA TRP A 422 18.40 8.98 -6.50
C TRP A 422 18.56 8.62 -5.02
N ARG A 423 19.78 8.28 -4.60
CA ARG A 423 20.06 7.91 -3.20
C ARG A 423 19.75 9.03 -2.21
N THR A 424 19.84 10.29 -2.65
CA THR A 424 19.54 11.48 -1.81
C THR A 424 18.10 11.51 -1.29
N GLN A 425 17.16 10.86 -1.99
CA GLN A 425 15.75 10.81 -1.64
C GLN A 425 15.45 9.76 -0.55
N VAL A 426 16.38 8.87 -0.21
CA VAL A 426 16.20 7.83 0.83
C VAL A 426 15.94 8.47 2.19
N ALA A 427 16.66 9.54 2.53
CA ALA A 427 16.47 10.24 3.80
C ALA A 427 15.06 10.84 3.92
N ALA A 428 14.56 11.45 2.83
CA ALA A 428 13.20 11.98 2.77
C ALA A 428 12.17 10.86 2.90
N SER A 429 12.34 9.75 2.19
CA SER A 429 11.46 8.58 2.28
C SER A 429 11.40 7.99 3.69
N ARG A 430 12.57 7.84 4.35
CA ARG A 430 12.64 7.32 5.73
C ARG A 430 11.92 8.21 6.73
N ALA A 431 12.05 9.53 6.59
CA ALA A 431 11.40 10.49 7.49
C ALA A 431 9.85 10.39 7.48
N LEU A 432 9.28 9.78 6.44
CA LEU A 432 7.84 9.52 6.35
C LEU A 432 7.38 8.39 7.27
N THR A 433 8.29 7.53 7.73
CA THR A 433 8.00 6.36 8.56
C THR A 433 8.62 6.49 9.96
N LEU A 434 8.21 5.59 10.87
CA LEU A 434 8.88 5.40 12.16
C LEU A 434 9.91 4.27 12.13
N VAL A 435 10.14 3.66 10.96
CA VAL A 435 11.00 2.49 10.82
C VAL A 435 12.46 2.94 10.72
N PRO A 436 13.39 2.35 11.49
CA PRO A 436 14.81 2.64 11.39
C PRO A 436 15.38 2.22 10.02
N THR A 437 16.62 2.61 9.76
CA THR A 437 17.42 2.15 8.62
C THR A 437 17.27 0.63 8.45
N LEU A 438 16.73 0.18 7.31
CA LEU A 438 16.35 -1.22 7.09
C LEU A 438 17.57 -2.12 7.11
N VAL A 439 18.67 -1.68 6.51
CA VAL A 439 19.96 -2.36 6.56
C VAL A 439 20.90 -1.52 7.42
N GLY A 440 21.43 -2.09 8.51
CA GLY A 440 22.41 -1.39 9.35
C GLY A 440 23.57 -0.84 8.52
N GLN A 441 24.17 0.29 8.93
CA GLN A 441 25.43 0.68 8.31
C GLN A 441 26.42 -0.46 8.51
N PRO A 442 27.18 -0.88 7.49
CA PRO A 442 28.25 -1.84 7.69
C PRO A 442 29.15 -1.30 8.80
N ALA A 443 29.45 -2.16 9.78
CA ALA A 443 30.35 -1.86 10.88
C ALA A 443 31.75 -1.48 10.37
#